data_AF-A0A3C0HRB4-F1
#
_entry.id   AF-A0A3C0HRB4-F1
#
_cell.length_a   1.000
_cell.length_b   1.000
_cell.length_c   1.000
_cell.angle_alpha   90.00
_cell.angle_beta   90.00
_cell.angle_gamma   90.00
#
_symmetry.space_group_name_H-M   'P 1'
#
loop_
_entity.id
_entity.type
_entity.pdbx_description
1 polymer ?
#
loop_
_entity_poly.entity_id
_entity_poly.type
_entity_poly.pdbx_seq_one_letter_code
_entity_poly.pdbx_strand_id
1 'polypeptide(L)'
;MRPGRRGAEHRVKRDILKNDAFDRLRDAFKEDPVAAGGLDGETFDEMCDRRVFAVKGDVGQDGLGLDDAGLALFSTVDIAVHSAATVSFDSALDDAVQVNLLGPGRVAAALRVAAEARTEPTPGGLAPGEKAYLVAVSTCYVAGSRRGNAPEQMVQDSPFFVDVDWRAEAHNAFQARKDAEQASRTPQRLKALEADAIKTLGAAGTPAIAERVESLRQKWVGEQMTQT
;
A
#
# COMPACT_ATOMS: atom_id res chain seq x y z
N MET A 1 4.17 -7.08 -1.48
CA MET A 1 2.72 -7.26 -1.77
C MET A 1 2.03 -7.89 -0.56
N ARG A 2 0.95 -7.29 -0.05
CA ARG A 2 0.15 -7.92 1.01
C ARG A 2 -0.38 -9.27 0.51
N PRO A 3 -0.06 -10.40 1.16
CA PRO A 3 -0.44 -11.72 0.67
C PRO A 3 -1.95 -11.93 0.84
N GLY A 4 -2.58 -12.57 -0.15
CA GLY A 4 -3.92 -13.12 0.03
C GLY A 4 -3.88 -14.47 0.73
N ARG A 5 -5.05 -15.11 0.92
CA ARG A 5 -5.16 -16.48 1.48
C ARG A 5 -4.32 -17.53 0.73
N ARG A 6 -4.04 -17.29 -0.55
CA ARG A 6 -3.25 -18.18 -1.44
C ARG A 6 -1.82 -17.65 -1.71
N GLY A 7 -1.34 -16.69 -0.92
CA GLY A 7 0.01 -16.11 -1.06
C GLY A 7 0.08 -14.87 -1.95
N ALA A 8 1.28 -14.28 -2.02
CA ALA A 8 1.57 -13.10 -2.85
C ALA A 8 1.61 -13.45 -4.34
N GLU A 9 2.26 -14.56 -4.71
CA GLU A 9 2.41 -15.01 -6.09
C GLU A 9 1.06 -15.20 -6.81
N HIS A 10 0.17 -15.97 -6.20
CA HIS A 10 -1.20 -16.15 -6.72
C HIS A 10 -1.93 -14.81 -6.89
N ARG A 11 -1.70 -13.86 -5.97
CA ARG A 11 -2.33 -12.55 -6.04
C ARG A 11 -1.76 -11.73 -7.19
N VAL A 12 -0.45 -11.77 -7.48
CA VAL A 12 0.14 -11.12 -8.65
C VAL A 12 -0.48 -11.67 -9.93
N LYS A 13 -0.51 -13.00 -10.07
CA LYS A 13 -1.11 -13.66 -11.24
C LYS A 13 -2.57 -13.27 -11.42
N ARG A 14 -3.37 -13.28 -10.35
CA ARG A 14 -4.81 -13.01 -10.41
C ARG A 14 -5.14 -11.52 -10.58
N ASP A 15 -4.55 -10.65 -9.77
CA ASP A 15 -4.95 -9.24 -9.66
C ASP A 15 -4.24 -8.34 -10.68
N ILE A 16 -3.05 -8.74 -11.14
CA ILE A 16 -2.21 -7.92 -12.02
C ILE A 16 -2.14 -8.56 -13.40
N LEU A 17 -1.54 -9.75 -13.53
CA LEU A 17 -1.19 -10.30 -14.84
C LEU A 17 -2.42 -10.71 -15.68
N LYS A 18 -3.55 -11.03 -15.04
CA LYS A 18 -4.83 -11.29 -15.72
C LYS A 18 -5.58 -10.04 -16.20
N ASN A 19 -5.10 -8.84 -15.88
CA ASN A 19 -5.74 -7.61 -16.32
C ASN A 19 -5.67 -7.47 -17.85
N ASP A 20 -6.69 -6.85 -18.45
CA ASP A 20 -6.85 -6.60 -19.88
C ASP A 20 -5.80 -5.62 -20.44
N ALA A 21 -5.14 -4.83 -19.59
CA ALA A 21 -3.98 -4.01 -19.98
C ALA A 21 -2.85 -4.83 -20.64
N PHE A 22 -2.80 -6.15 -20.39
CA PHE A 22 -1.82 -7.05 -20.98
C PHE A 22 -2.32 -7.79 -22.25
N ASP A 23 -3.55 -7.58 -22.71
CA ASP A 23 -4.11 -8.31 -23.86
C ASP A 23 -3.26 -8.12 -25.13
N ARG A 24 -2.88 -6.88 -25.43
CA ARG A 24 -2.02 -6.58 -26.58
C ARG A 24 -0.67 -7.30 -26.51
N LEU A 25 -0.10 -7.41 -25.31
CA LEU A 25 1.17 -8.09 -25.12
C LEU A 25 1.00 -9.61 -25.24
N ARG A 26 -0.09 -10.18 -24.70
CA ARG A 26 -0.43 -11.59 -24.87
C ARG A 26 -0.59 -11.98 -26.33
N ASP A 27 -1.24 -11.14 -27.15
CA ASP A 27 -1.40 -11.41 -28.57
C ASP A 27 -0.06 -11.33 -29.32
N ALA A 28 0.78 -10.33 -29.00
CA ALA A 28 2.13 -10.24 -29.56
C ALA A 28 2.97 -11.49 -29.26
N PHE A 29 2.86 -12.06 -28.04
CA PHE A 29 3.54 -13.31 -27.68
C PHE A 29 3.01 -14.54 -28.43
N LYS A 30 1.76 -14.54 -28.93
CA LYS A 30 1.26 -15.64 -29.77
C LYS A 30 1.77 -15.54 -31.21
N GLU A 31 1.97 -14.32 -31.69
CA GLU A 31 2.42 -14.06 -33.06
C GLU A 31 3.94 -14.24 -33.20
N ASP A 32 4.71 -13.59 -32.34
CA ASP A 32 6.18 -13.64 -32.32
C ASP A 32 6.71 -13.33 -30.90
N PRO A 33 6.94 -14.36 -30.07
CA PRO A 33 7.51 -14.20 -28.73
C PRO A 33 8.81 -13.38 -28.69
N VAL A 34 9.68 -13.56 -29.69
CA VAL A 34 11.00 -12.91 -29.71
C VAL A 34 10.84 -11.41 -29.98
N ALA A 35 10.01 -11.03 -30.95
CA ALA A 35 9.69 -9.63 -31.20
C ALA A 35 8.99 -8.96 -30.00
N ALA A 36 8.23 -9.73 -29.21
CA ALA A 36 7.58 -9.26 -27.99
C ALA A 36 8.51 -9.19 -26.75
N GLY A 37 9.79 -9.57 -26.89
CA GLY A 37 10.80 -9.52 -25.81
C GLY A 37 10.92 -10.79 -24.97
N GLY A 38 10.28 -11.87 -25.41
CA GLY A 38 10.41 -13.23 -24.89
C GLY A 38 11.54 -14.03 -25.53
N LEU A 39 11.64 -15.30 -25.12
CA LEU A 39 12.48 -16.31 -25.77
C LEU A 39 11.71 -17.02 -26.88
N ASP A 40 12.41 -17.70 -27.78
CA ASP A 40 11.78 -18.48 -28.85
C ASP A 40 10.86 -19.57 -28.27
N GLY A 41 9.61 -19.62 -28.75
CA GLY A 41 8.56 -20.50 -28.25
C GLY A 41 8.02 -20.18 -26.83
N GLU A 42 8.50 -19.13 -26.16
CA GLU A 42 8.07 -18.76 -24.80
C GLU A 42 6.65 -18.16 -24.82
N THR A 43 5.79 -18.63 -23.92
CA THR A 43 4.48 -18.03 -23.70
C THR A 43 4.57 -16.79 -22.80
N PHE A 44 3.55 -15.93 -22.83
CA PHE A 44 3.46 -14.78 -21.92
C PHE A 44 3.57 -15.19 -20.44
N ASP A 45 2.92 -16.29 -20.04
CA ASP A 45 2.93 -16.77 -18.67
C ASP A 45 4.32 -17.29 -18.24
N GLU A 46 5.02 -18.01 -19.12
CA GLU A 46 6.40 -18.47 -18.88
C GLU A 46 7.38 -17.29 -18.77
N MET A 47 7.24 -16.28 -19.63
CA MET A 47 8.01 -15.03 -19.52
C MET A 47 7.76 -14.33 -18.19
N CYS A 48 6.49 -14.23 -17.76
CA CYS A 48 6.16 -13.64 -16.47
C CYS A 48 6.77 -14.44 -15.32
N ASP A 49 6.64 -15.77 -15.32
CA ASP A 49 7.18 -16.63 -14.26
C ASP A 49 8.72 -16.55 -14.16
N ARG A 50 9.40 -16.25 -15.26
CA ARG A 50 10.85 -16.06 -15.30
C ARG A 50 11.31 -14.70 -14.80
N ARG A 51 10.50 -13.64 -14.99
CA ARG A 51 10.92 -12.24 -14.77
C ARG A 51 10.23 -11.55 -13.59
N VAL A 52 9.06 -12.03 -13.18
CA VAL A 52 8.22 -11.41 -12.17
C VAL A 52 8.25 -12.28 -10.91
N PHE A 53 8.74 -11.70 -9.82
CA PHE A 53 8.84 -12.38 -8.54
C PHE A 53 7.97 -11.65 -7.50
N ALA A 54 7.00 -12.33 -6.90
CA ALA A 54 6.18 -11.72 -5.88
C ALA A 54 6.84 -11.78 -4.50
N VAL A 55 7.25 -10.62 -3.97
CA VAL A 55 7.72 -10.50 -2.58
C VAL A 55 6.53 -10.24 -1.65
N LYS A 56 6.35 -11.08 -0.64
CA LYS A 56 5.40 -10.82 0.45
C LYS A 56 5.87 -9.61 1.26
N GLY A 57 4.98 -8.65 1.47
CA GLY A 57 5.32 -7.48 2.29
C GLY A 57 4.28 -6.37 2.25
N ASP A 58 4.38 -5.45 3.22
CA ASP A 58 3.44 -4.37 3.48
C ASP A 58 4.18 -3.06 3.75
N VAL A 59 3.95 -2.03 2.93
CA VAL A 59 4.55 -0.70 3.11
C VAL A 59 4.07 -0.01 4.39
N GLY A 60 2.96 -0.47 4.96
CA GLY A 60 2.48 -0.05 6.27
C GLY A 60 3.22 -0.72 7.44
N GLN A 61 4.32 -1.44 7.22
CA GLN A 61 5.08 -2.10 8.29
C GLN A 61 6.57 -1.76 8.17
N ASP A 62 7.23 -1.56 9.31
CA ASP A 62 8.67 -1.35 9.33
C ASP A 62 9.39 -2.61 8.82
N GLY A 63 10.46 -2.41 8.05
CA GLY A 63 11.10 -3.52 7.32
C GLY A 63 10.23 -4.18 6.25
N LEU A 64 9.07 -3.58 5.92
CA LEU A 64 8.06 -4.07 4.98
C LEU A 64 7.48 -5.46 5.33
N GLY A 65 7.73 -5.98 6.53
CA GLY A 65 7.35 -7.34 6.90
C GLY A 65 7.99 -8.43 6.04
N LEU A 66 9.20 -8.17 5.50
CA LEU A 66 9.98 -9.16 4.74
C LEU A 66 10.44 -10.29 5.65
N ASP A 67 10.38 -11.52 5.14
CA ASP A 67 11.12 -12.65 5.69
C ASP A 67 12.53 -12.72 5.07
N ASP A 68 13.36 -13.67 5.51
CA ASP A 68 14.74 -13.79 5.04
C ASP A 68 14.84 -13.98 3.52
N ALA A 69 13.94 -14.79 2.95
CA ALA A 69 13.87 -14.98 1.49
C ALA A 69 13.44 -13.71 0.77
N GLY A 70 12.45 -12.99 1.31
CA GLY A 70 12.00 -11.70 0.79
C GLY A 70 13.10 -10.65 0.84
N LEU A 71 13.86 -10.60 1.94
CA LEU A 71 15.00 -9.68 2.08
C LEU A 71 16.14 -10.03 1.11
N ALA A 72 16.44 -11.32 0.93
CA ALA A 72 17.44 -11.79 -0.02
C ALA A 72 17.07 -11.43 -1.46
N LEU A 73 15.79 -11.53 -1.84
CA LEU A 73 15.34 -11.07 -3.14
C LEU A 73 15.37 -9.53 -3.24
N PHE A 74 14.93 -8.83 -2.20
CA PHE A 74 14.90 -7.37 -2.16
C PHE A 74 16.30 -6.74 -2.21
N SER A 75 17.35 -7.43 -1.74
CA SER A 75 18.74 -6.96 -1.83
C SER A 75 19.30 -7.00 -3.26
N THR A 76 18.66 -7.73 -4.18
CA THR A 76 19.04 -7.75 -5.61
C THR A 76 18.53 -6.54 -6.40
N VAL A 77 17.74 -5.67 -5.79
CA VAL A 77 17.10 -4.52 -6.46
C VAL A 77 18.12 -3.41 -6.74
N ASP A 78 18.21 -3.02 -8.01
CA ASP A 78 18.95 -1.83 -8.45
C ASP A 78 18.10 -0.55 -8.37
N ILE A 79 16.85 -0.66 -8.79
CA ILE A 79 15.90 0.45 -8.89
C ILE A 79 14.57 0.01 -8.29
N ALA A 80 14.12 0.72 -7.27
CA ALA A 80 12.82 0.56 -6.66
C ALA A 80 11.87 1.65 -7.18
N VAL A 81 10.83 1.26 -7.92
CA VAL A 81 9.74 2.15 -8.28
C VAL A 81 8.63 2.01 -7.24
N HIS A 82 8.47 3.02 -6.39
CA HIS A 82 7.45 3.03 -5.35
C HIS A 82 6.18 3.72 -5.83
N SER A 83 5.20 2.90 -6.22
CA SER A 83 3.85 3.35 -6.62
C SER A 83 2.74 2.83 -5.68
N ALA A 84 3.12 2.24 -4.55
CA ALA A 84 2.16 1.67 -3.61
C ALA A 84 1.55 2.78 -2.75
N ALA A 85 0.27 3.05 -2.95
CA ALA A 85 -0.50 4.03 -2.20
C ALA A 85 -1.94 3.54 -2.02
N THR A 86 -2.63 4.06 -1.00
CA THR A 86 -4.09 3.98 -0.89
C THR A 86 -4.68 5.14 -1.67
N VAL A 87 -5.44 4.83 -2.72
CA VAL A 87 -6.10 5.81 -3.59
C VAL A 87 -7.61 5.76 -3.34
N SER A 88 -8.03 6.31 -2.20
CA SER A 88 -9.44 6.48 -1.86
C SER A 88 -9.61 7.81 -1.13
N PHE A 89 -10.58 8.60 -1.58
CA PHE A 89 -10.96 9.87 -0.94
C PHE A 89 -11.58 9.64 0.44
N ASP A 90 -12.16 8.47 0.67
CA ASP A 90 -12.80 8.08 1.93
C ASP A 90 -11.90 7.16 2.76
N SER A 91 -10.57 7.31 2.64
CA SER A 91 -9.63 6.57 3.49
C SER A 91 -9.66 7.13 4.90
N ALA A 92 -9.66 6.26 5.92
CA ALA A 92 -9.40 6.69 7.28
C ALA A 92 -8.05 7.42 7.35
N LEU A 93 -7.99 8.55 8.07
CA LEU A 93 -6.82 9.42 8.10
C LEU A 93 -5.54 8.67 8.53
N ASP A 94 -5.63 7.83 9.55
CA ASP A 94 -4.51 7.03 10.04
C ASP A 94 -4.03 6.00 9.01
N ASP A 95 -4.94 5.40 8.24
CA ASP A 95 -4.58 4.47 7.16
C ASP A 95 -3.85 5.20 6.02
N ALA A 96 -4.31 6.41 5.66
CA ALA A 96 -3.66 7.25 4.67
C ALA A 96 -2.26 7.69 5.14
N VAL A 97 -2.11 8.07 6.41
CA VAL A 97 -0.80 8.36 7.03
C VAL A 97 0.09 7.12 6.99
N GLN A 98 -0.43 5.97 7.40
CA GLN A 98 0.35 4.74 7.52
C GLN A 98 0.92 4.29 6.18
N VAL A 99 0.16 4.42 5.10
CA VAL A 99 0.56 3.96 3.77
C VAL A 99 1.23 5.08 2.98
N ASN A 100 0.59 6.24 2.80
CA ASN A 100 1.01 7.24 1.83
C ASN A 100 2.09 8.19 2.40
N LEU A 101 2.03 8.52 3.70
CA LEU A 101 3.03 9.39 4.32
C LEU A 101 4.25 8.58 4.78
N LEU A 102 4.03 7.50 5.53
CA LEU A 102 5.12 6.73 6.14
C LEU A 102 5.67 5.61 5.24
N GLY A 103 4.85 5.07 4.34
CA GLY A 103 5.24 3.95 3.46
C GLY A 103 6.45 4.21 2.58
N PRO A 104 6.56 5.36 1.86
CA PRO A 104 7.75 5.67 1.07
C PRO A 104 9.03 5.67 1.91
N GLY A 105 8.97 6.22 3.12
CA GLY A 105 10.10 6.24 4.07
C GLY A 105 10.50 4.84 4.53
N ARG A 106 9.53 3.96 4.80
CA ARG A 106 9.79 2.55 5.15
C ARG A 106 10.41 1.77 4.00
N VAL A 107 9.99 2.03 2.76
CA VAL A 107 10.63 1.43 1.57
C VAL A 107 12.08 1.90 1.46
N ALA A 108 12.34 3.19 1.60
CA ALA A 108 13.71 3.72 1.60
C ALA A 108 14.58 3.10 2.71
N ALA A 109 14.03 2.94 3.93
CA ALA A 109 14.72 2.31 5.04
C ALA A 109 15.02 0.82 4.75
N ALA A 110 14.05 0.07 4.21
CA ALA A 110 14.24 -1.33 3.86
C ALA A 110 15.30 -1.50 2.74
N LEU A 111 15.35 -0.60 1.75
CA LEU A 111 16.39 -0.62 0.71
C LEU A 111 17.79 -0.40 1.29
N ARG A 112 17.92 0.43 2.34
CA ARG A 112 19.20 0.61 3.04
C ARG A 112 19.62 -0.66 3.76
N VAL A 113 18.71 -1.30 4.49
CA VAL A 113 18.97 -2.59 5.16
C VAL A 113 19.35 -3.66 4.14
N ALA A 114 18.64 -3.71 3.00
CA ALA A 114 18.93 -4.67 1.95
C ALA A 114 20.29 -4.43 1.27
N ALA A 115 20.71 -3.18 1.12
CA ALA A 115 22.05 -2.85 0.65
C ALA A 115 23.14 -3.32 1.63
N GLU A 116 22.93 -3.13 2.93
CA GLU A 116 23.84 -3.61 3.99
C GLU A 116 23.93 -5.14 4.05
N ALA A 117 22.82 -5.84 3.80
CA ALA A 117 22.76 -7.30 3.78
C ALA A 117 23.30 -7.93 2.48
N ARG A 118 23.56 -7.13 1.43
CA ARG A 118 24.01 -7.62 0.13
C ARG A 118 25.46 -8.09 0.19
N THR A 119 25.71 -9.34 -0.19
CA THR A 119 27.06 -9.91 -0.25
C THR A 119 27.64 -9.98 -1.67
N GLU A 120 26.80 -10.02 -2.69
CA GLU A 120 27.17 -10.14 -4.10
C GLU A 120 26.65 -8.95 -4.91
N PRO A 121 27.29 -8.57 -6.03
CA PRO A 121 26.73 -7.54 -6.92
C PRO A 121 25.32 -7.88 -7.41
N THR A 122 24.48 -6.86 -7.58
CA THR A 122 23.17 -7.01 -8.23
C THR A 122 23.32 -7.31 -9.73
N PRO A 123 22.28 -7.82 -10.41
CA PRO A 123 22.30 -7.97 -11.87
C PRO A 123 22.56 -6.66 -12.63
N GLY A 124 22.13 -5.51 -12.09
CA GLY A 124 22.39 -4.18 -12.65
C GLY A 124 23.76 -3.59 -12.29
N GLY A 125 24.56 -4.28 -11.46
CA GLY A 125 25.97 -3.95 -11.21
C GLY A 125 26.24 -3.13 -9.94
N LEU A 126 25.25 -2.92 -9.06
CA LEU A 126 25.50 -2.33 -7.74
C LEU A 126 26.33 -3.27 -6.88
N ALA A 127 27.43 -2.77 -6.33
CA ALA A 127 28.32 -3.53 -5.45
C ALA A 127 27.67 -3.81 -4.07
N PRO A 128 28.24 -4.74 -3.28
CA PRO A 128 27.87 -4.93 -1.87
C PRO A 128 27.88 -3.58 -1.10
N GLY A 129 26.81 -3.30 -0.35
CA GLY A 129 26.66 -2.03 0.39
C GLY A 129 26.12 -0.84 -0.42
N GLU A 130 26.09 -0.89 -1.76
CA GLU A 130 25.57 0.22 -2.56
C GLU A 130 24.03 0.30 -2.51
N LYS A 131 23.49 1.51 -2.40
CA LYS A 131 22.04 1.69 -2.22
C LYS A 131 21.33 1.66 -3.58
N ALA A 132 20.19 0.97 -3.62
CA ALA A 132 19.28 1.04 -4.75
C ALA A 132 18.74 2.47 -4.95
N TYR A 133 18.43 2.81 -6.19
CA TYR A 133 17.73 4.06 -6.52
C TYR A 133 16.24 3.93 -6.18
N LEU A 134 15.67 4.96 -5.54
CA LEU A 134 14.24 5.02 -5.25
C LEU A 134 13.57 6.05 -6.15
N VAL A 135 12.62 5.59 -6.97
CA VAL A 135 11.73 6.44 -7.76
C VAL A 135 10.37 6.44 -7.08
N ALA A 136 10.03 7.54 -6.41
CA ALA A 136 8.73 7.70 -5.76
C ALA A 136 7.70 8.26 -6.75
N VAL A 137 6.63 7.51 -6.99
CA VAL A 137 5.50 7.96 -7.82
C VAL A 137 4.51 8.71 -6.95
N SER A 138 4.31 9.99 -7.26
CA SER A 138 3.37 10.88 -6.57
C SER A 138 2.15 11.19 -7.45
N THR A 139 1.33 12.14 -7.03
CA THR A 139 0.14 12.58 -7.75
C THR A 139 0.12 14.11 -7.89
N CYS A 140 -0.44 14.62 -8.99
CA CYS A 140 -0.62 16.06 -9.18
C CYS A 140 -1.64 16.67 -8.19
N TYR A 141 -2.43 15.86 -7.49
CA TYR A 141 -3.33 16.32 -6.43
C TYR A 141 -2.63 17.00 -5.26
N VAL A 142 -1.31 16.79 -5.08
CA VAL A 142 -0.53 17.54 -4.06
C VAL A 142 -0.58 19.06 -4.29
N ALA A 143 -0.89 19.50 -5.52
CA ALA A 143 -1.11 20.90 -5.88
C ALA A 143 -2.58 21.22 -6.18
N GLY A 144 -3.54 20.40 -5.70
CA GLY A 144 -4.94 20.44 -6.15
C GLY A 144 -5.70 21.77 -5.92
N SER A 145 -5.24 22.61 -4.98
CA SER A 145 -5.78 23.95 -4.75
C SER A 145 -5.09 25.06 -5.57
N ARG A 146 -4.00 24.74 -6.28
CA ARG A 146 -3.20 25.68 -7.07
C ARG A 146 -3.87 25.95 -8.42
N ARG A 147 -3.87 27.22 -8.83
CA ARG A 147 -4.19 27.66 -10.20
C ARG A 147 -2.95 28.29 -10.83
N GLY A 148 -2.76 28.10 -12.13
CA GLY A 148 -1.64 28.68 -12.89
C GLY A 148 -0.40 27.77 -12.98
N ASN A 149 0.70 28.34 -13.48
CA ASN A 149 1.93 27.59 -13.78
C ASN A 149 2.52 26.93 -12.53
N ALA A 150 2.95 25.68 -12.68
CA ALA A 150 3.63 24.88 -11.65
C ALA A 150 5.00 24.40 -12.14
N PRO A 151 6.06 25.23 -12.04
CA PRO A 151 7.41 24.81 -12.41
C PRO A 151 7.95 23.76 -11.44
N GLU A 152 8.85 22.92 -11.93
CA GLU A 152 9.59 21.96 -11.12
C GLU A 152 10.63 22.72 -10.27
N GLN A 153 10.45 22.69 -8.96
CA GLN A 153 11.30 23.36 -7.97
C GLN A 153 11.24 22.58 -6.65
N MET A 154 12.18 22.85 -5.75
CA MET A 154 12.12 22.25 -4.42
C MET A 154 10.83 22.66 -3.71
N VAL A 155 10.23 21.71 -2.99
CA VAL A 155 8.97 21.93 -2.26
C VAL A 155 9.11 23.08 -1.26
N GLN A 156 10.23 23.19 -0.56
CA GLN A 156 10.53 24.25 0.41
C GLN A 156 10.65 25.65 -0.21
N ASP A 157 10.98 25.73 -1.51
CA ASP A 157 11.07 27.00 -2.24
C ASP A 157 9.71 27.43 -2.78
N SER A 158 8.67 26.60 -2.59
CA SER A 158 7.30 26.91 -2.99
C SER A 158 6.71 28.00 -2.09
N PRO A 159 6.09 29.05 -2.64
CA PRO A 159 5.35 30.03 -1.83
C PRO A 159 4.13 29.42 -1.11
N PHE A 160 3.76 28.19 -1.48
CA PHE A 160 2.69 27.41 -0.84
C PHE A 160 3.22 26.35 0.13
N PHE A 161 4.53 26.34 0.40
CA PHE A 161 5.10 25.48 1.42
C PHE A 161 4.56 25.87 2.79
N VAL A 162 4.03 24.88 3.51
CA VAL A 162 3.63 25.04 4.90
C VAL A 162 4.59 24.19 5.72
N ASP A 163 5.27 24.82 6.67
CA ASP A 163 6.12 24.11 7.63
C ASP A 163 5.22 23.43 8.66
N VAL A 164 4.88 22.17 8.38
CA VAL A 164 4.07 21.32 9.24
C VAL A 164 4.98 20.27 9.86
N ASP A 165 4.90 20.10 11.18
CA ASP A 165 5.51 18.95 11.84
C ASP A 165 4.72 17.68 11.49
N TRP A 166 5.04 17.09 10.34
CA TRP A 166 4.36 15.90 9.85
C TRP A 166 4.47 14.71 10.82
N ARG A 167 5.48 14.68 11.71
CA ARG A 167 5.60 13.61 12.71
C ARG A 167 4.56 13.79 13.80
N ALA A 168 4.36 15.02 14.26
CA ALA A 168 3.26 15.34 15.16
C ALA A 168 1.91 15.04 14.52
N GLU A 169 1.70 15.41 13.25
CA GLU A 169 0.46 15.10 12.52
C GLU A 169 0.23 13.60 12.36
N ALA A 170 1.27 12.83 12.03
CA ALA A 170 1.17 11.38 11.94
C ALA A 170 0.80 10.77 13.30
N HIS A 171 1.44 11.22 14.39
CA HIS A 171 1.11 10.80 15.74
C HIS A 171 -0.36 11.12 16.09
N ASN A 172 -0.81 12.33 15.79
CA ASN A 172 -2.18 12.78 16.05
C ASN A 172 -3.21 11.97 15.26
N ALA A 173 -2.94 11.61 14.01
CA ALA A 173 -3.80 10.74 13.21
C ALA A 173 -4.00 9.36 13.87
N PHE A 174 -2.92 8.75 14.38
CA PHE A 174 -3.04 7.48 15.12
C PHE A 174 -3.77 7.65 16.45
N GLN A 175 -3.58 8.79 17.12
CA GLN A 175 -4.30 9.07 18.36
C GLN A 175 -5.80 9.26 18.11
N ALA A 176 -6.19 9.92 17.02
CA ALA A 176 -7.60 10.10 16.65
C ALA A 176 -8.33 8.75 16.48
N ARG A 177 -7.68 7.74 15.89
CA ARG A 177 -8.24 6.37 15.82
C ARG A 177 -8.48 5.80 17.22
N LYS A 178 -7.50 5.92 18.13
CA LYS A 178 -7.64 5.42 19.51
C LYS A 178 -8.78 6.13 20.22
N ASP A 179 -8.89 7.43 20.06
CA ASP A 179 -9.94 8.24 20.70
C ASP A 179 -11.32 7.86 20.15
N ALA A 180 -11.47 7.66 18.83
CA ALA A 180 -12.69 7.15 18.21
C ALA A 180 -13.03 5.74 18.74
N GLU A 181 -12.05 4.84 18.82
CA GLU A 181 -12.24 3.51 19.41
C GLU A 181 -12.74 3.59 20.86
N GLN A 182 -12.19 4.47 21.70
CA GLN A 182 -12.66 4.65 23.08
C GLN A 182 -14.07 5.25 23.13
N ALA A 183 -14.34 6.29 22.34
CA ALA A 183 -15.66 6.92 22.25
C ALA A 183 -16.75 5.92 21.80
N SER A 184 -16.38 4.97 20.94
CA SER A 184 -17.28 3.93 20.44
C SER A 184 -17.77 2.96 21.53
N ARG A 185 -17.04 2.84 22.64
CA ARG A 185 -17.30 1.90 23.74
C ARG A 185 -17.96 2.54 24.96
N THR A 186 -18.35 3.81 24.87
CA THR A 186 -19.10 4.46 25.96
C THR A 186 -20.47 3.78 26.15
N PRO A 187 -21.00 3.71 27.39
CA PRO A 187 -22.30 3.08 27.64
C PRO A 187 -23.44 3.66 26.80
N GLN A 188 -23.42 4.98 26.56
CA GLN A 188 -24.42 5.68 25.75
C GLN A 188 -24.33 5.24 24.28
N ARG A 189 -23.11 5.12 23.73
CA ARG A 189 -22.90 4.69 22.34
C ARG A 189 -23.29 3.24 22.15
N LEU A 190 -22.87 2.34 23.05
CA LEU A 190 -23.21 0.92 22.96
C LEU A 190 -24.72 0.69 23.02
N LYS A 191 -25.44 1.40 23.89
CA LYS A 191 -26.92 1.34 23.94
C LYS A 191 -27.57 1.79 22.62
N ALA A 192 -27.05 2.84 22.00
CA ALA A 192 -27.56 3.32 20.71
C ALA A 192 -27.32 2.28 19.60
N LEU A 193 -26.11 1.70 19.54
CA LEU A 193 -25.76 0.67 18.56
C LEU A 193 -26.56 -0.62 18.76
N GLU A 194 -26.83 -1.02 20.01
CA GLU A 194 -27.68 -2.16 20.33
C GLU A 194 -29.12 -1.94 19.89
N ALA A 195 -29.69 -0.75 20.11
CA ALA A 195 -31.01 -0.39 19.61
C ALA A 195 -31.08 -0.48 18.07
N ASP A 196 -30.05 0.00 17.37
CA ASP A 196 -29.94 -0.10 15.91
C ASP A 196 -29.78 -1.54 15.42
N ALA A 197 -29.02 -2.36 16.14
CA ALA A 197 -28.84 -3.78 15.85
C ALA A 197 -30.16 -4.55 15.98
N ILE A 198 -30.89 -4.34 17.08
CA ILE A 198 -32.21 -4.95 17.32
C ILE A 198 -33.22 -4.50 16.26
N LYS A 199 -33.24 -3.21 15.91
CA LYS A 199 -34.13 -2.68 14.86
C LYS A 199 -33.86 -3.33 13.50
N THR A 200 -32.61 -3.66 13.20
CA THR A 200 -32.22 -4.25 11.91
C THR A 200 -32.49 -5.76 11.86
N LEU A 201 -32.18 -6.49 12.94
CA LEU A 201 -32.24 -7.96 12.97
C LEU A 201 -33.57 -8.52 13.52
N GLY A 202 -34.38 -7.71 14.20
CA GLY A 202 -35.59 -8.16 14.88
C GLY A 202 -35.27 -9.05 16.08
N ALA A 203 -36.11 -10.06 16.33
CA ALA A 203 -35.96 -11.03 17.43
C ALA A 203 -34.85 -12.08 17.14
N ALA A 204 -33.66 -11.62 16.78
CA ALA A 204 -32.48 -12.46 16.65
C ALA A 204 -31.91 -12.81 18.04
N GLY A 205 -31.22 -13.94 18.14
CA GLY A 205 -30.57 -14.34 19.39
C GLY A 205 -29.46 -13.39 19.83
N THR A 206 -29.16 -13.36 21.13
CA THR A 206 -28.12 -12.50 21.74
C THR A 206 -26.77 -12.52 21.01
N PRO A 207 -26.24 -13.69 20.54
CA PRO A 207 -24.98 -13.70 19.80
C PRO A 207 -25.02 -12.90 18.49
N ALA A 208 -26.13 -13.00 17.74
CA ALA A 208 -26.30 -12.29 16.48
C ALA A 208 -26.43 -10.77 16.69
N ILE A 209 -27.10 -10.35 17.78
CA ILE A 209 -27.17 -8.94 18.17
C ILE A 209 -25.77 -8.42 18.51
N ALA A 210 -25.00 -9.16 19.31
CA ALA A 210 -23.65 -8.75 19.72
C ALA A 210 -22.69 -8.61 18.52
N GLU A 211 -22.70 -9.57 17.59
CA GLU A 211 -21.92 -9.49 16.35
C GLU A 211 -22.32 -8.26 15.52
N ARG A 212 -23.63 -7.98 15.44
CA ARG A 212 -24.12 -6.81 14.72
C ARG A 212 -23.74 -5.49 15.39
N VAL A 213 -23.79 -5.42 16.72
CA VAL A 213 -23.32 -4.25 17.48
C VAL A 213 -21.84 -4.00 17.18
N GLU A 214 -21.01 -5.04 17.19
CA GLU A 214 -19.58 -4.89 16.87
C GLU A 214 -19.36 -4.42 15.43
N SER A 215 -20.10 -4.96 14.47
CA SER A 215 -20.07 -4.49 13.07
C SER A 215 -20.47 -3.01 12.95
N LEU A 216 -21.54 -2.58 13.62
CA LEU A 216 -21.98 -1.18 13.62
C LEU A 216 -20.98 -0.26 14.33
N ARG A 217 -20.34 -0.74 15.39
CA ARG A 217 -19.30 0.00 16.13
C ARG A 217 -18.07 0.23 15.24
N GLN A 218 -17.58 -0.80 14.56
CA GLN A 218 -16.46 -0.69 13.61
C GLN A 218 -16.79 0.28 12.48
N LYS A 219 -18.02 0.22 11.95
CA LYS A 219 -18.50 1.17 10.94
C LYS A 219 -18.48 2.61 11.47
N TRP A 220 -19.01 2.83 12.68
CA TRP A 220 -19.03 4.16 13.30
C TRP A 220 -17.61 4.72 13.50
N VAL A 221 -16.66 3.91 13.97
CA VAL A 221 -15.24 4.32 14.06
C VAL A 221 -14.70 4.68 12.69
N GLY A 222 -14.98 3.88 11.65
CA GLY A 222 -14.61 4.20 10.28
C GLY A 222 -15.14 5.56 9.82
N GLU A 223 -16.42 5.84 10.06
CA GLU A 223 -17.07 7.11 9.71
C GLU A 223 -16.43 8.31 10.45
N GLN A 224 -16.01 8.14 11.72
CA GLN A 224 -15.29 9.20 12.45
C GLN A 224 -13.90 9.49 11.88
N MET A 225 -13.27 8.52 11.21
CA MET A 225 -11.93 8.68 10.65
C MET A 225 -11.92 9.24 9.23
N THR A 226 -13.09 9.36 8.59
CA THR A 226 -13.25 9.88 7.23
C THR A 226 -13.97 11.24 7.19
N GLN A 227 -14.75 11.58 8.23
CA GLN A 227 -15.40 12.88 8.33
C GLN A 227 -14.34 13.96 8.59
N THR A 228 -14.16 14.84 7.60
CA THR A 228 -13.36 16.07 7.69
C THR A 228 -14.28 17.28 7.79
#